data_AF-A0A016W1G9-F1
#
_entry.id   AF-A0A016W1G9-F1
#
_cell.length_a   1.000
_cell.length_b   1.000
_cell.length_c   1.000
_cell.angle_alpha   90.00
_cell.angle_beta   90.00
_cell.angle_gamma   90.00
#
_symmetry.space_group_name_H-M   'P 1'
#
loop_
_entity.id
_entity.type
_entity.pdbx_description
1 polymer ?
#
loop_
_entity_poly.entity_id
_entity_poly.type
_entity_poly.pdbx_seq_one_letter_code
_entity_poly.pdbx_strand_id
1 'polypeptide(L)'
;MWLLLLLCFSSICYRASTRYALCDIKNVKELEKVNNCTHLRLYTDDVEVMRHPKLYEKIRTVTTIFKLKLFNTSLERITDAQNVELAKDSSLDIFDNPMLQRLPNLTIVDGKRVKLFILNNKKLDTSQLLEECKRKKCPTDIYRTIQMPFTCAFHRPVEPGCRFIFDNVDLRDYDKSLDQVEVVYGTLILRGSDVATFPKMPKLRQIEQKPGTPVLIIENNKKLSDLTSLFGVNIKVSDMKNAVKFSGNPKLCVAKKQRNEPFVIKFMTKIGFCKGSTRSDIHILKLIIVYLCIIFTEIY
;
A
#
# COMPACT_ATOMS: atom_id res chain seq x y z
N MET A 1 34.68 -10.78 68.27
CA MET A 1 33.67 -11.45 67.42
C MET A 1 32.94 -10.45 66.51
N TRP A 2 33.66 -9.54 65.83
CA TRP A 2 33.09 -8.50 64.94
C TRP A 2 34.10 -8.09 63.84
N LEU A 3 34.99 -9.00 63.40
CA LEU A 3 36.05 -8.68 62.42
C LEU A 3 36.11 -9.63 61.21
N LEU A 4 35.16 -10.54 61.07
CA LEU A 4 35.16 -11.59 60.02
C LEU A 4 34.05 -11.44 58.97
N LEU A 5 33.32 -10.30 58.97
CA LEU A 5 32.15 -10.08 58.10
C LEU A 5 32.35 -9.06 56.98
N LEU A 6 33.60 -8.66 56.69
CA LEU A 6 33.93 -7.60 55.71
C LEU A 6 34.76 -8.08 54.51
N LEU A 7 34.99 -9.39 54.35
CA LEU A 7 35.84 -9.95 53.29
C LEU A 7 35.09 -10.73 52.18
N CYS A 8 33.77 -10.64 52.11
CA CYS A 8 32.99 -11.19 50.99
C CYS A 8 32.15 -10.07 50.37
N PHE A 9 32.13 -10.01 49.04
CA PHE A 9 31.35 -9.08 48.18
C PHE A 9 32.05 -7.83 47.60
N SER A 10 33.37 -7.84 47.46
CA SER A 10 34.01 -7.12 46.35
C SER A 10 34.26 -8.05 45.16
N SER A 11 33.28 -8.90 44.83
CA SER A 11 33.17 -9.48 43.49
C SER A 11 32.76 -8.36 42.55
N ILE A 12 33.73 -7.48 42.24
CA ILE A 12 33.64 -6.49 41.18
C ILE A 12 33.41 -7.31 39.93
N CYS A 13 32.14 -7.45 39.57
CA CYS A 13 31.70 -8.05 38.33
C CYS A 13 32.14 -7.07 37.23
N TYR A 14 33.41 -7.14 36.84
CA TYR A 14 33.89 -6.58 35.59
C TYR A 14 33.14 -7.32 34.50
N ARG A 15 31.91 -6.87 34.21
CA ARG A 15 31.26 -7.15 32.94
C ARG A 15 32.21 -6.59 31.90
N ALA A 16 33.02 -7.46 31.32
CA ALA A 16 33.79 -7.16 30.14
C ALA A 16 32.78 -6.63 29.13
N SER A 17 32.76 -5.31 28.97
CA SER A 17 31.96 -4.65 27.97
C SER A 17 32.55 -5.10 26.65
N THR A 18 31.95 -6.13 26.07
CA THR A 18 32.26 -6.58 24.71
C THR A 18 32.10 -5.35 23.84
N ARG A 19 33.22 -4.75 23.44
CA ARG A 19 33.21 -3.57 22.59
C ARG A 19 32.59 -3.98 21.27
N TYR A 20 31.33 -3.63 21.09
CA TYR A 20 30.67 -3.81 19.81
C TYR A 20 31.43 -3.05 18.74
N ALA A 21 31.70 -3.69 17.61
CA ALA A 21 32.34 -3.05 16.47
C ALA A 21 31.31 -2.15 15.76
N LEU A 22 31.09 -0.96 16.32
CA LEU A 22 30.22 0.07 15.81
C LEU A 22 30.90 0.84 14.68
N CYS A 23 30.25 0.86 13.52
CA CYS A 23 30.63 1.70 12.41
C CYS A 23 29.65 2.87 12.31
N ASP A 24 30.18 4.07 12.48
CA ASP A 24 29.50 5.33 12.28
C ASP A 24 30.03 5.95 10.97
N ILE A 25 29.24 5.88 9.90
CA ILE A 25 29.63 6.25 8.54
C ILE A 25 28.82 7.47 8.11
N LYS A 26 29.50 8.61 8.00
CA LYS A 26 28.94 9.92 7.63
C LYS A 26 29.51 10.44 6.32
N ASN A 27 30.68 9.95 5.91
CA ASN A 27 31.40 10.35 4.71
C ASN A 27 32.34 9.23 4.23
N VAL A 28 32.94 9.42 3.05
CA VAL A 28 33.86 8.46 2.41
C VAL A 28 35.08 8.14 3.30
N LYS A 29 35.66 9.13 3.99
CA LYS A 29 36.84 8.90 4.85
C LYS A 29 36.55 7.92 5.98
N GLU A 30 35.35 7.97 6.56
CA GLU A 30 34.92 7.03 7.60
C GLU A 30 34.62 5.64 7.05
N LEU A 31 34.09 5.57 5.83
CA LEU A 31 33.88 4.32 5.12
C LEU A 31 35.22 3.58 4.89
N GLU A 32 36.28 4.30 4.56
CA GLU A 32 37.60 3.75 4.26
C GLU A 32 38.43 3.31 5.46
N LYS A 33 38.09 3.75 6.68
CA LYS A 33 38.77 3.31 7.92
C LYS A 33 38.43 1.85 8.18
N VAL A 34 39.29 0.95 7.70
CA VAL A 34 39.12 -0.51 7.71
C VAL A 34 38.85 -1.02 9.13
N ASN A 35 37.73 -1.73 9.28
CA ASN A 35 37.35 -2.64 10.39
C ASN A 35 35.99 -3.26 10.02
N ASN A 36 35.80 -4.55 10.34
CA ASN A 36 34.50 -5.22 10.18
C ASN A 36 33.46 -4.59 11.11
N CYS A 37 32.24 -4.42 10.60
CA CYS A 37 31.15 -3.78 11.34
C CYS A 37 30.14 -4.83 11.77
N THR A 38 29.86 -4.91 13.07
CA THR A 38 28.72 -5.70 13.57
C THR A 38 27.51 -4.80 13.85
N HIS A 39 27.77 -3.53 14.19
CA HIS A 39 26.74 -2.54 14.50
C HIS A 39 26.86 -1.35 13.55
N LEU A 40 25.75 -0.87 13.00
CA LEU A 40 25.75 0.14 11.95
C LEU A 40 24.98 1.41 12.30
N ARG A 41 25.63 2.55 12.03
CA ARG A 41 25.01 3.88 11.84
C ARG A 41 25.49 4.45 10.50
N LEU A 42 24.70 4.28 9.46
CA LEU A 42 24.87 4.93 8.16
C LEU A 42 23.73 5.93 7.98
N TYR A 43 24.02 7.23 8.08
CA TYR A 43 22.99 8.29 8.04
C TYR A 43 23.43 9.51 7.23
N THR A 44 24.11 9.28 6.11
CA THR A 44 24.59 10.35 5.22
C THR A 44 23.73 10.51 3.97
N ASP A 45 23.71 11.73 3.43
CA ASP A 45 23.14 12.08 2.11
C ASP A 45 24.22 12.18 1.02
N ASP A 46 25.44 11.75 1.33
CA ASP A 46 26.57 11.75 0.42
C ASP A 46 26.42 10.65 -0.65
N VAL A 47 26.22 11.09 -1.90
CA VAL A 47 26.10 10.20 -3.07
C VAL A 47 27.40 9.42 -3.31
N GLU A 48 28.56 9.98 -2.95
CA GLU A 48 29.84 9.28 -3.11
C GLU A 48 29.91 8.06 -2.19
N VAL A 49 29.40 8.16 -0.96
CA VAL A 49 29.29 7.02 -0.04
C VAL A 49 28.38 5.94 -0.62
N MET A 50 27.22 6.31 -1.17
CA MET A 50 26.24 5.38 -1.73
C MET A 50 26.76 4.61 -2.95
N ARG A 51 27.65 5.24 -3.73
CA ARG A 51 28.28 4.66 -4.94
C ARG A 51 29.64 4.03 -4.67
N HIS A 52 30.15 4.14 -3.45
CA HIS A 52 31.49 3.71 -3.14
C HIS A 52 31.63 2.18 -3.23
N PRO A 53 32.65 1.62 -3.91
CA PRO A 53 32.79 0.18 -4.10
C PRO A 53 32.98 -0.60 -2.80
N LYS A 54 33.54 0.05 -1.75
CA LYS A 54 33.70 -0.55 -0.42
C LYS A 54 32.44 -0.51 0.45
N LEU A 55 31.35 0.13 0.03
CA LEU A 55 30.14 0.25 0.85
C LEU A 55 29.63 -1.13 1.26
N TYR A 56 29.46 -2.03 0.29
CA TYR A 56 28.96 -3.38 0.54
C TYR A 56 29.87 -4.16 1.51
N GLU A 57 31.18 -4.17 1.22
CA GLU A 57 32.17 -4.85 2.07
C GLU A 57 32.13 -4.38 3.52
N LYS A 58 31.80 -3.11 3.75
CA LYS A 58 31.69 -2.54 5.09
C LYS A 58 30.45 -3.02 5.84
N ILE A 59 29.32 -3.16 5.14
CA ILE A 59 28.03 -3.46 5.77
C ILE A 59 27.65 -4.94 5.71
N ARG A 60 28.38 -5.78 4.95
CA ARG A 60 28.03 -7.19 4.73
C ARG A 60 28.04 -8.09 5.98
N THR A 61 28.73 -7.66 7.04
CA THR A 61 28.79 -8.40 8.32
C THR A 61 27.89 -7.80 9.40
N VAL A 62 27.10 -6.77 9.09
CA VAL A 62 26.29 -6.07 10.08
C VAL A 62 25.18 -6.99 10.56
N THR A 63 25.10 -7.15 11.89
CA THR A 63 24.06 -7.93 12.58
C THR A 63 23.07 -7.02 13.31
N THR A 64 23.42 -5.76 13.56
CA THR A 64 22.56 -4.80 14.27
C THR A 64 22.58 -3.44 13.58
N ILE A 65 21.39 -2.90 13.29
CA ILE A 65 21.23 -1.58 12.68
C ILE A 65 20.60 -0.62 13.70
N PHE A 66 21.29 0.50 13.94
CA PHE A 66 20.73 1.65 14.62
C PHE A 66 20.18 2.67 13.62
N LYS A 67 20.94 2.94 12.55
CA LYS A 67 20.50 3.84 11.48
C LYS A 67 21.04 3.31 10.16
N LEU A 68 20.17 3.18 9.17
CA LEU A 68 20.55 2.85 7.81
C LEU A 68 19.77 3.71 6.85
N LYS A 69 20.49 4.56 6.11
CA LYS A 69 19.98 5.29 4.95
C LYS A 69 20.67 4.75 3.70
N LEU A 70 19.90 4.21 2.76
CA LEU A 70 20.37 3.72 1.46
C LEU A 70 19.52 4.30 0.35
N PHE A 71 20.16 4.99 -0.59
CA PHE A 71 19.48 5.51 -1.74
C PHE A 71 20.34 5.53 -2.98
N ASN A 72 19.71 5.33 -4.14
CA ASN A 72 20.38 5.34 -5.44
C ASN A 72 21.65 4.47 -5.50
N THR A 73 21.63 3.33 -4.79
CA THR A 73 22.73 2.36 -4.76
C THR A 73 22.54 1.31 -5.85
N SER A 74 23.65 0.68 -6.26
CA SER A 74 23.66 -0.49 -7.14
C SER A 74 23.61 -1.82 -6.38
N LEU A 75 23.36 -1.79 -5.07
CA LEU A 75 23.37 -2.99 -4.23
C LEU A 75 22.17 -3.88 -4.55
N GLU A 76 22.41 -5.19 -4.66
CA GLU A 76 21.35 -6.19 -4.78
C GLU A 76 20.80 -6.67 -3.43
N ARG A 77 21.62 -6.53 -2.38
CA ARG A 77 21.31 -6.88 -0.99
C ARG A 77 22.09 -5.97 -0.03
N ILE A 78 21.60 -5.85 1.20
CA ILE A 78 22.20 -4.99 2.23
C ILE A 78 23.35 -5.67 2.97
N THR A 79 23.23 -6.97 3.25
CA THR A 79 24.19 -7.70 4.09
C THR A 79 24.23 -9.19 3.73
N ASP A 80 25.32 -9.88 4.08
CA ASP A 80 25.41 -11.35 4.03
C ASP A 80 24.84 -11.99 5.31
N ALA A 81 24.66 -11.22 6.38
CA ALA A 81 24.07 -11.71 7.62
C ALA A 81 22.63 -12.18 7.39
N GLN A 82 22.33 -13.42 7.78
CA GLN A 82 21.00 -13.99 7.61
C GLN A 82 19.95 -13.24 8.45
N ASN A 83 20.31 -12.88 9.68
CA ASN A 83 19.45 -12.19 10.63
C ASN A 83 20.09 -10.85 11.02
N VAL A 84 19.28 -9.79 11.00
CA VAL A 84 19.69 -8.46 11.43
C VAL A 84 18.68 -7.88 12.41
N GLU A 85 19.17 -7.41 13.54
CA GLU A 85 18.37 -6.75 14.54
C GLU A 85 18.23 -5.25 14.23
N LEU A 86 16.98 -4.77 14.21
CA LEU A 86 16.67 -3.34 14.26
C LEU A 86 16.52 -2.94 15.74
N ALA A 87 17.55 -2.28 16.25
CA ALA A 87 17.63 -1.89 17.66
C ALA A 87 16.49 -0.94 18.05
N LYS A 88 16.29 -0.74 19.35
CA LYS A 88 15.36 0.29 19.85
C LYS A 88 15.73 1.67 19.28
N ASP A 89 14.73 2.45 18.88
CA ASP A 89 14.91 3.77 18.24
C ASP A 89 15.64 3.74 16.90
N SER A 90 15.70 2.58 16.25
CA SER A 90 16.36 2.46 14.96
C SER A 90 15.57 3.12 13.83
N SER A 91 16.30 3.53 12.79
CA SER A 91 15.72 4.02 11.54
C SER A 91 16.25 3.26 10.32
N LEU A 92 15.35 2.93 9.40
CA LEU A 92 15.64 2.28 8.13
C LEU A 92 14.99 3.08 7.00
N ASP A 93 15.82 3.83 6.27
CA ASP A 93 15.42 4.68 5.15
C ASP A 93 16.02 4.09 3.86
N ILE A 94 15.21 3.39 3.05
CA ILE A 94 15.66 2.72 1.83
C ILE A 94 14.80 3.19 0.65
N PHE A 95 15.37 3.98 -0.26
CA PHE A 95 14.59 4.48 -1.39
C PHE A 95 15.39 4.57 -2.69
N ASP A 96 14.70 4.42 -3.81
CA ASP A 96 15.29 4.57 -5.15
C ASP A 96 16.48 3.62 -5.42
N ASN A 97 16.46 2.38 -4.91
CA ASN A 97 17.49 1.38 -5.19
C ASN A 97 16.99 0.39 -6.25
N PRO A 98 17.33 0.57 -7.55
CA PRO A 98 16.71 -0.19 -8.64
C PRO A 98 17.11 -1.67 -8.68
N MET A 99 18.25 -2.02 -8.06
CA MET A 99 18.78 -3.38 -8.06
C MET A 99 18.54 -4.14 -6.76
N LEU A 100 18.06 -3.47 -5.71
CA LEU A 100 17.88 -4.09 -4.40
C LEU A 100 16.71 -5.07 -4.43
N GLN A 101 16.99 -6.34 -4.19
CA GLN A 101 16.02 -7.44 -4.33
C GLN A 101 15.49 -7.95 -2.99
N ARG A 102 16.36 -8.02 -1.97
CA ARG A 102 16.02 -8.66 -0.69
C ARG A 102 16.57 -7.89 0.50
N LEU A 103 15.75 -7.80 1.54
CA LEU A 103 16.19 -7.44 2.88
C LEU A 103 16.74 -8.70 3.60
N PRO A 104 17.67 -8.56 4.55
CA PRO A 104 17.96 -9.66 5.48
C PRO A 104 16.71 -9.99 6.32
N ASN A 105 16.72 -11.09 7.07
CA ASN A 105 15.64 -11.32 8.04
C ASN A 105 15.75 -10.30 9.17
N LEU A 106 14.88 -9.29 9.13
CA LEU A 106 14.88 -8.22 10.11
C LEU A 106 14.12 -8.65 11.36
N THR A 107 14.73 -8.49 12.53
CA THR A 107 14.08 -8.65 13.83
C THR A 107 13.96 -7.28 14.48
N ILE A 108 12.74 -6.81 14.75
CA ILE A 108 12.50 -5.50 15.37
C ILE A 108 12.47 -5.67 16.88
N VAL A 109 13.34 -4.96 17.60
CA VAL A 109 13.36 -5.00 19.08
C VAL A 109 12.08 -4.40 19.65
N ASP A 110 11.72 -3.20 19.20
CA ASP A 110 10.55 -2.45 19.66
C ASP A 110 9.80 -1.80 18.49
N GLY A 111 8.68 -2.41 18.09
CA GLY A 111 7.87 -1.95 16.96
C GLY A 111 7.27 -0.56 17.15
N LYS A 112 7.11 -0.06 18.38
CA LYS A 112 6.56 1.28 18.64
C LYS A 112 7.56 2.40 18.42
N ARG A 113 8.85 2.07 18.36
CA ARG A 113 9.95 3.05 18.35
C ARG A 113 10.81 2.99 17.10
N VAL A 114 10.58 2.01 16.22
CA VAL A 114 11.25 1.92 14.94
C VAL A 114 10.70 2.95 13.96
N LYS A 115 11.55 3.49 13.09
CA LYS A 115 11.16 4.32 11.95
C LYS A 115 11.52 3.59 10.67
N LEU A 116 10.54 3.30 9.82
CA LEU A 116 10.76 2.58 8.57
C LEU A 116 10.24 3.42 7.42
N PHE A 117 11.09 3.69 6.44
CA PHE A 117 10.75 4.42 5.23
C PHE A 117 11.38 3.72 4.03
N ILE A 118 10.61 2.86 3.36
CA ILE A 118 11.06 2.02 2.26
C ILE A 118 10.17 2.28 1.06
N LEU A 119 10.66 2.98 0.04
CA LEU A 119 9.84 3.37 -1.12
C LEU A 119 10.63 3.26 -2.43
N ASN A 120 9.93 3.02 -3.54
CA ASN A 120 10.50 3.04 -4.89
C ASN A 120 11.71 2.11 -5.13
N ASN A 121 11.72 0.93 -4.49
CA ASN A 121 12.69 -0.14 -4.74
C ASN A 121 12.00 -1.26 -5.52
N LYS A 122 11.93 -1.13 -6.85
CA LYS A 122 11.05 -1.95 -7.72
C LYS A 122 11.17 -3.48 -7.51
N LYS A 123 12.38 -3.97 -7.26
CA LYS A 123 12.66 -5.41 -7.12
C LYS A 123 12.59 -5.91 -5.67
N LEU A 124 12.40 -5.02 -4.70
CA LEU A 124 12.53 -5.35 -3.29
C LEU A 124 11.29 -6.06 -2.76
N ASP A 125 11.51 -7.26 -2.23
CA ASP A 125 10.51 -7.97 -1.43
C ASP A 125 10.58 -7.52 0.04
N THR A 126 9.50 -6.89 0.51
CA THR A 126 9.34 -6.38 1.87
C THR A 126 8.42 -7.25 2.74
N SER A 127 8.00 -8.43 2.25
CA SER A 127 7.03 -9.30 2.92
C SER A 127 7.46 -9.67 4.35
N GLN A 128 8.71 -10.10 4.53
CA GLN A 128 9.26 -10.47 5.83
C GLN A 128 9.23 -9.30 6.83
N LEU A 129 9.58 -8.08 6.38
CA LEU A 129 9.56 -6.89 7.23
C LEU A 129 8.13 -6.51 7.63
N LEU A 130 7.17 -6.60 6.70
CA LEU A 130 5.75 -6.33 6.98
C LEU A 130 5.18 -7.31 8.02
N GLU A 131 5.52 -8.60 7.91
CA GLU A 131 5.14 -9.62 8.89
C GLU A 131 5.77 -9.36 10.26
N GLU A 132 7.06 -9.02 10.30
CA GLU A 132 7.75 -8.67 11.53
C GLU A 132 7.12 -7.43 12.19
N CYS A 133 6.79 -6.40 11.41
CA CYS A 133 6.14 -5.21 11.93
C CYS A 133 4.75 -5.51 12.52
N LYS A 134 3.98 -6.40 11.86
CA LYS A 134 2.71 -6.89 12.38
C LYS A 134 2.89 -7.63 13.70
N ARG A 135 3.85 -8.54 13.77
CA ARG A 135 4.19 -9.30 14.99
C ARG A 135 4.60 -8.37 16.14
N LYS A 136 5.35 -7.32 15.84
CA LYS A 136 5.88 -6.34 16.80
C LYS A 136 4.96 -5.16 17.05
N LYS A 137 3.75 -5.17 16.47
CA LYS A 137 2.72 -4.14 16.64
C LYS A 137 3.24 -2.74 16.30
N CYS A 138 3.91 -2.61 15.14
CA CYS A 138 4.29 -1.31 14.60
C CYS A 138 3.07 -0.38 14.49
N PRO A 139 3.25 0.94 14.70
CA PRO A 139 2.24 1.96 14.42
C PRO A 139 1.63 1.80 13.02
N THR A 140 0.34 2.09 12.90
CA THR A 140 -0.42 1.87 11.65
C THR A 140 0.02 2.76 10.49
N ASP A 141 0.55 3.93 10.79
CA ASP A 141 1.13 4.88 9.84
C ASP A 141 2.43 4.35 9.19
N ILE A 142 3.22 3.53 9.89
CA ILE A 142 4.44 2.93 9.34
C ILE A 142 4.13 2.00 8.14
N TYR A 143 2.98 1.33 8.11
CA TYR A 143 2.63 0.49 6.96
C TYR A 143 2.47 1.28 5.66
N ARG A 144 2.25 2.61 5.74
CA ARG A 144 2.16 3.49 4.57
C ARG A 144 3.53 3.94 4.08
N THR A 145 4.55 3.81 4.91
CA THR A 145 5.93 4.18 4.59
C THR A 145 6.78 2.97 4.22
N ILE A 146 6.24 1.75 4.27
CA ILE A 146 6.86 0.53 3.73
C ILE A 146 6.13 0.19 2.43
N GLN A 147 6.83 0.21 1.30
CA GLN A 147 6.27 -0.26 0.03
C GLN A 147 5.81 -1.71 0.15
N MET A 148 4.71 -2.05 -0.51
CA MET A 148 4.31 -3.45 -0.64
C MET A 148 5.28 -4.17 -1.59
N PRO A 149 5.50 -5.48 -1.43
CA PRO A 149 6.30 -6.25 -2.38
C PRO A 149 5.69 -6.13 -3.78
N PHE A 150 6.52 -6.04 -4.82
CA PHE A 150 6.05 -5.90 -6.21
C PHE A 150 5.22 -4.64 -6.48
N THR A 151 5.56 -3.52 -5.80
CA THR A 151 4.99 -2.19 -6.08
C THR A 151 5.64 -1.57 -7.32
N CYS A 152 4.83 -1.03 -8.22
CA CYS A 152 5.29 -0.24 -9.36
C CYS A 152 4.60 1.14 -9.43
N ALA A 153 5.25 2.08 -10.12
CA ALA A 153 4.61 3.30 -10.59
C ALA A 153 3.72 2.97 -11.80
N PHE A 154 2.66 3.73 -12.02
CA PHE A 154 1.80 3.49 -13.17
C PHE A 154 2.45 4.01 -14.46
N HIS A 155 2.67 3.11 -15.40
CA HIS A 155 2.95 3.43 -16.80
C HIS A 155 2.26 2.39 -17.68
N ARG A 156 2.01 2.74 -18.95
CA ARG A 156 1.45 1.81 -19.93
C ARG A 156 2.55 1.33 -20.89
N PRO A 157 2.67 0.01 -21.14
CA PRO A 157 2.03 -1.09 -20.40
C PRO A 157 2.61 -1.21 -18.98
N VAL A 158 1.84 -1.79 -18.05
CA VAL A 158 2.28 -2.09 -16.68
C VAL A 158 3.34 -3.20 -16.71
N GLU A 159 4.43 -3.05 -15.95
CA GLU A 159 5.53 -4.04 -15.91
C GLU A 159 4.99 -5.44 -15.51
N PRO A 160 5.49 -6.52 -16.13
CA PRO A 160 5.16 -7.87 -15.70
C PRO A 160 5.52 -8.10 -14.22
N GLY A 161 4.59 -8.68 -13.48
CA GLY A 161 4.74 -8.97 -12.06
C GLY A 161 4.30 -7.83 -11.13
N CYS A 162 3.93 -6.66 -11.66
CA CYS A 162 3.41 -5.59 -10.82
C CYS A 162 2.01 -5.94 -10.27
N ARG A 163 1.91 -6.05 -8.95
CA ARG A 163 0.67 -6.39 -8.24
C ARG A 163 0.10 -5.21 -7.46
N PHE A 164 0.92 -4.22 -7.16
CA PHE A 164 0.55 -3.05 -6.37
C PHE A 164 0.94 -1.78 -7.13
N ILE A 165 0.00 -0.87 -7.35
CA ILE A 165 0.29 0.43 -7.96
C ILE A 165 0.20 1.51 -6.89
N PHE A 166 1.23 2.35 -6.78
CA PHE A 166 1.24 3.55 -5.93
C PHE A 166 1.14 4.81 -6.79
N ASP A 167 0.02 4.99 -7.48
CA ASP A 167 -0.20 6.12 -8.37
C ASP A 167 -1.68 6.23 -8.78
N ASN A 168 -1.97 7.25 -9.59
CA ASN A 168 -3.21 7.36 -10.33
C ASN A 168 -3.18 6.45 -11.57
N VAL A 169 -4.23 5.67 -11.76
CA VAL A 169 -4.37 4.77 -12.90
C VAL A 169 -5.43 5.33 -13.84
N ASP A 170 -4.99 5.78 -15.01
CA ASP A 170 -5.89 6.19 -16.09
C ASP A 170 -6.36 4.97 -16.89
N LEU A 171 -7.68 4.81 -16.98
CA LEU A 171 -8.41 3.72 -17.60
C LEU A 171 -9.05 4.10 -18.95
N ARG A 172 -8.79 5.32 -19.47
CA ARG A 172 -9.35 5.78 -20.75
C ARG A 172 -9.05 4.81 -21.90
N ASP A 173 -7.78 4.43 -22.04
CA ASP A 173 -7.32 3.44 -23.01
C ASP A 173 -6.85 2.21 -22.23
N TYR A 174 -7.83 1.49 -21.68
CA TYR A 174 -7.58 0.32 -20.86
C TYR A 174 -6.70 -0.71 -21.60
N ASP A 175 -5.67 -1.17 -20.91
CA ASP A 175 -4.68 -2.12 -21.40
C ASP A 175 -4.70 -3.40 -20.56
N LYS A 176 -4.55 -4.57 -21.20
CA LYS A 176 -4.63 -5.87 -20.53
C LYS A 176 -3.53 -6.08 -19.47
N SER A 177 -2.42 -5.35 -19.53
CA SER A 177 -1.40 -5.40 -18.48
C SER A 177 -1.91 -4.93 -17.11
N LEU A 178 -3.09 -4.31 -17.02
CA LEU A 178 -3.74 -3.98 -15.76
C LEU A 178 -4.38 -5.20 -15.07
N ASP A 179 -4.54 -6.34 -15.76
CA ASP A 179 -5.23 -7.52 -15.22
C ASP A 179 -4.48 -8.24 -14.10
N GLN A 180 -3.17 -8.00 -14.00
CA GLN A 180 -2.32 -8.51 -12.93
C GLN A 180 -2.41 -7.68 -11.63
N VAL A 181 -2.93 -6.45 -11.70
CA VAL A 181 -2.94 -5.51 -10.59
C VAL A 181 -3.98 -5.93 -9.56
N GLU A 182 -3.55 -6.03 -8.30
CA GLU A 182 -4.40 -6.45 -7.18
C GLU A 182 -4.85 -5.28 -6.30
N VAL A 183 -3.96 -4.30 -6.12
CA VAL A 183 -4.18 -3.17 -5.22
C VAL A 183 -3.71 -1.89 -5.89
N VAL A 184 -4.52 -0.84 -5.79
CA VAL A 184 -4.14 0.51 -6.17
C VAL A 184 -4.19 1.41 -4.95
N TYR A 185 -3.05 2.00 -4.58
CA TYR A 185 -2.97 3.09 -3.62
C TYR A 185 -2.91 4.41 -4.39
N GLY A 186 -4.06 5.07 -4.55
CA GLY A 186 -4.20 6.24 -5.42
C GLY A 186 -5.62 6.38 -5.98
N THR A 187 -5.71 6.95 -7.18
CA THR A 187 -7.00 7.23 -7.86
C THR A 187 -7.17 6.36 -9.10
N LEU A 188 -8.29 5.65 -9.22
CA LEU A 188 -8.73 5.12 -10.52
C LEU A 188 -9.47 6.21 -11.30
N ILE A 189 -9.05 6.47 -12.55
CA ILE A 189 -9.58 7.55 -13.38
C ILE A 189 -10.15 6.94 -14.66
N LEU A 190 -11.45 7.12 -14.89
CA LEU A 190 -12.11 6.84 -16.17
C LEU A 190 -12.76 8.13 -16.68
N ARG A 191 -12.08 8.81 -17.60
CA ARG A 191 -12.53 10.10 -18.12
C ARG A 191 -12.60 10.11 -19.64
N GLY A 192 -13.71 10.58 -20.20
CA GLY A 192 -13.83 10.82 -21.64
C GLY A 192 -13.70 9.56 -22.50
N SER A 193 -14.11 8.40 -21.99
CA SER A 193 -14.09 7.13 -22.71
C SER A 193 -15.42 6.83 -23.41
N ASP A 194 -15.35 5.98 -24.44
CA ASP A 194 -16.51 5.45 -25.18
C ASP A 194 -16.94 4.05 -24.71
N VAL A 195 -16.48 3.61 -23.55
CA VAL A 195 -16.86 2.30 -22.99
C VAL A 195 -18.28 2.32 -22.42
N ALA A 196 -19.02 1.24 -22.60
CA ALA A 196 -20.35 1.07 -22.00
C ALA A 196 -20.29 0.56 -20.55
N THR A 197 -19.22 -0.17 -20.23
CA THR A 197 -18.99 -0.84 -18.95
C THR A 197 -17.65 -0.41 -18.38
N PHE A 198 -17.57 -0.19 -17.06
CA PHE A 198 -16.31 0.11 -16.40
C PHE A 198 -15.30 -1.04 -16.62
N PRO A 199 -14.06 -0.76 -17.07
CA PRO A 199 -13.09 -1.81 -17.39
C PRO A 199 -12.90 -2.83 -16.27
N LYS A 200 -12.90 -4.11 -16.63
CA LYS A 200 -12.79 -5.21 -15.66
C LYS A 200 -11.32 -5.48 -15.35
N MET A 201 -10.90 -5.29 -14.12
CA MET A 201 -9.57 -5.68 -13.63
C MET A 201 -9.72 -6.92 -12.75
N PRO A 202 -9.57 -8.15 -13.30
CA PRO A 202 -10.02 -9.38 -12.66
C PRO A 202 -9.33 -9.71 -11.32
N LYS A 203 -8.10 -9.23 -11.10
CA LYS A 203 -7.38 -9.41 -9.83
C LYS A 203 -7.52 -8.23 -8.86
N LEU A 204 -8.08 -7.11 -9.31
CA LEU A 204 -8.23 -5.91 -8.48
C LEU A 204 -9.19 -6.21 -7.33
N ARG A 205 -8.66 -6.19 -6.11
CA ARG A 205 -9.40 -6.47 -4.88
C ARG A 205 -9.48 -5.28 -3.94
N GLN A 206 -8.59 -4.30 -4.07
CA GLN A 206 -8.57 -3.14 -3.19
C GLN A 206 -8.16 -1.86 -3.91
N ILE A 207 -8.80 -0.75 -3.56
CA ILE A 207 -8.35 0.60 -3.88
C ILE A 207 -8.28 1.39 -2.57
N GLU A 208 -7.17 2.05 -2.30
CA GLU A 208 -6.96 2.85 -1.10
C GLU A 208 -6.69 4.31 -1.46
N GLN A 209 -7.46 5.21 -0.85
CA GLN A 209 -7.38 6.63 -1.07
C GLN A 209 -6.05 7.21 -0.55
N LYS A 210 -5.33 7.91 -1.42
CA LYS A 210 -4.22 8.78 -1.00
C LYS A 210 -4.78 10.07 -0.38
N PRO A 211 -4.23 10.57 0.74
CA PRO A 211 -4.69 11.80 1.37
C PRO A 211 -4.83 12.98 0.38
N GLY A 212 -5.93 13.71 0.46
CA GLY A 212 -6.21 14.87 -0.38
C GLY A 212 -6.67 14.57 -1.81
N THR A 213 -6.78 13.30 -2.20
CA THR A 213 -7.21 12.90 -3.56
C THR A 213 -8.45 12.01 -3.52
N PRO A 214 -9.31 12.01 -4.55
CA PRO A 214 -10.38 11.01 -4.67
C PRO A 214 -9.80 9.61 -4.87
N VAL A 215 -10.55 8.58 -4.46
CA VAL A 215 -10.21 7.19 -4.77
C VAL A 215 -10.72 6.76 -6.16
N LEU A 216 -11.78 7.43 -6.65
CA LEU A 216 -12.40 7.14 -7.94
C LEU A 216 -12.88 8.42 -8.64
N ILE A 217 -12.54 8.56 -9.92
CA ILE A 217 -12.99 9.65 -10.79
C ILE A 217 -13.60 9.03 -12.05
N ILE A 218 -14.90 9.23 -12.27
CA ILE A 218 -15.63 8.76 -13.45
C ILE A 218 -16.37 9.95 -14.07
N GLU A 219 -15.83 10.47 -15.17
CA GLU A 219 -16.29 11.75 -15.72
C GLU A 219 -16.43 11.73 -17.25
N ASN A 220 -17.48 12.34 -17.77
CA ASN A 220 -17.65 12.60 -19.21
C ASN A 220 -17.63 11.35 -20.10
N ASN A 221 -18.10 10.20 -19.61
CA ASN A 221 -18.16 8.96 -20.39
C ASN A 221 -19.57 8.80 -21.01
N LYS A 222 -19.70 9.11 -22.30
CA LYS A 222 -21.01 9.24 -22.99
C LYS A 222 -21.82 7.93 -23.03
N LYS A 223 -21.13 6.79 -23.10
CA LYS A 223 -21.76 5.47 -23.26
C LYS A 223 -21.82 4.67 -21.95
N LEU A 224 -21.11 5.10 -20.91
CA LEU A 224 -20.96 4.35 -19.66
C LEU A 224 -22.30 4.24 -18.94
N SER A 225 -22.73 3.01 -18.70
CA SER A 225 -23.97 2.68 -18.00
C SER A 225 -23.81 1.65 -16.89
N ASP A 226 -22.66 0.96 -16.83
CA ASP A 226 -22.45 -0.16 -15.91
C ASP A 226 -21.14 -0.03 -15.12
N LEU A 227 -21.24 -0.11 -13.80
CA LEU A 227 -20.13 -0.07 -12.84
C LEU A 227 -20.01 -1.36 -12.02
N THR A 228 -20.68 -2.44 -12.43
CA THR A 228 -20.77 -3.69 -11.65
C THR A 228 -19.39 -4.28 -11.32
N SER A 229 -18.38 -4.05 -12.17
CA SER A 229 -16.99 -4.47 -11.91
C SER A 229 -16.37 -3.85 -10.65
N LEU A 230 -16.95 -2.80 -10.08
CA LEU A 230 -16.49 -2.17 -8.83
C LEU A 230 -17.16 -2.75 -7.58
N PHE A 231 -18.25 -3.51 -7.68
CA PHE A 231 -19.05 -3.92 -6.52
C PHE A 231 -18.30 -4.89 -5.59
N GLY A 232 -17.39 -5.69 -6.13
CA GLY A 232 -16.55 -6.61 -5.36
C GLY A 232 -15.23 -6.01 -4.86
N VAL A 233 -14.94 -4.74 -5.15
CA VAL A 233 -13.65 -4.12 -4.81
C VAL A 233 -13.73 -3.47 -3.44
N ASN A 234 -12.77 -3.78 -2.55
CA ASN A 234 -12.67 -3.13 -1.25
C ASN A 234 -12.11 -1.71 -1.40
N ILE A 235 -12.96 -0.70 -1.21
CA ILE A 235 -12.56 0.72 -1.33
C ILE A 235 -12.37 1.34 0.04
N LYS A 236 -11.09 1.57 0.39
CA LYS A 236 -10.67 2.23 1.62
C LYS A 236 -10.56 3.74 1.40
N VAL A 237 -11.30 4.48 2.21
CA VAL A 237 -11.47 5.93 2.08
C VAL A 237 -11.09 6.57 3.39
N SER A 238 -10.19 7.56 3.34
CA SER A 238 -9.81 8.40 4.48
C SER A 238 -10.68 9.66 4.59
N ASP A 239 -11.18 10.19 3.46
CA ASP A 239 -12.06 11.35 3.40
C ASP A 239 -13.27 11.04 2.51
N MET A 240 -14.43 10.83 3.14
CA MET A 240 -15.66 10.49 2.44
C MET A 240 -16.19 11.63 1.57
N LYS A 241 -15.93 12.89 1.94
CA LYS A 241 -16.48 14.07 1.25
C LYS A 241 -15.95 14.16 -0.18
N ASN A 242 -14.69 13.78 -0.39
CA ASN A 242 -14.00 13.84 -1.66
C ASN A 242 -13.65 12.46 -2.23
N ALA A 243 -14.26 11.38 -1.69
CA ALA A 243 -13.91 10.02 -2.06
C ALA A 243 -14.12 9.74 -3.55
N VAL A 244 -15.27 10.15 -4.10
CA VAL A 244 -15.67 9.80 -5.45
C VAL A 244 -16.14 11.03 -6.22
N LYS A 245 -15.81 11.08 -7.52
CA LYS A 245 -16.29 12.11 -8.45
C LYS A 245 -17.02 11.45 -9.61
N PHE A 246 -18.31 11.76 -9.73
CA PHE A 246 -19.18 11.33 -10.83
C PHE A 246 -19.76 12.57 -11.49
N SER A 247 -19.45 12.82 -12.77
CA SER A 247 -19.99 13.97 -13.51
C SER A 247 -20.07 13.69 -15.02
N GLY A 248 -21.04 14.24 -15.73
CA GLY A 248 -21.11 14.15 -17.20
C GLY A 248 -21.26 12.74 -17.78
N ASN A 249 -21.84 11.78 -17.05
CA ASN A 249 -22.08 10.40 -17.54
C ASN A 249 -23.59 10.19 -17.81
N PRO A 250 -24.12 10.57 -19.00
CA PRO A 250 -25.57 10.69 -19.22
C PRO A 250 -26.34 9.36 -19.18
N LYS A 251 -25.67 8.23 -19.42
CA LYS A 251 -26.29 6.89 -19.38
C LYS A 251 -26.08 6.17 -18.05
N LEU A 252 -25.31 6.76 -17.14
CA LEU A 252 -25.03 6.15 -15.84
C LEU A 252 -26.22 6.37 -14.91
N CYS A 253 -26.84 5.28 -14.48
CA CYS A 253 -27.95 5.28 -13.54
C CYS A 253 -27.93 4.01 -12.70
N VAL A 254 -28.56 4.03 -11.53
CA VAL A 254 -28.64 2.86 -10.63
C VAL A 254 -29.85 2.00 -11.00
N ALA A 255 -29.63 0.74 -11.35
CA ALA A 255 -30.76 -0.18 -11.55
C ALA A 255 -31.43 -0.52 -10.21
N LYS A 256 -32.75 -0.73 -10.20
CA LYS A 256 -33.50 -1.07 -8.96
C LYS A 256 -32.90 -2.28 -8.22
N LYS A 257 -32.48 -3.31 -8.97
CA LYS A 257 -31.84 -4.52 -8.43
C LYS A 257 -30.50 -4.25 -7.73
N GLN A 258 -29.81 -3.16 -8.06
CA GLN A 258 -28.51 -2.79 -7.49
C GLN A 258 -28.64 -1.82 -6.30
N ARG A 259 -29.86 -1.41 -5.93
CA ARG A 259 -30.09 -0.40 -4.87
C ARG A 259 -29.42 -0.78 -3.54
N ASN A 260 -29.38 -2.07 -3.23
CA ASN A 260 -28.88 -2.58 -1.95
C ASN A 260 -27.39 -2.96 -2.00
N GLU A 261 -26.71 -2.72 -3.13
CA GLU A 261 -25.28 -3.01 -3.24
C GLU A 261 -24.48 -2.05 -2.35
N PRO A 262 -23.56 -2.55 -1.50
CA PRO A 262 -22.79 -1.70 -0.59
C PRO A 262 -22.06 -0.55 -1.29
N PHE A 263 -21.52 -0.81 -2.48
CA PHE A 263 -20.88 0.22 -3.31
C PHE A 263 -21.85 1.33 -3.70
N VAL A 264 -23.08 0.97 -4.12
CA VAL A 264 -24.11 1.93 -4.56
C VAL A 264 -24.56 2.80 -3.39
N ILE A 265 -24.90 2.17 -2.26
CA ILE A 265 -25.32 2.87 -1.04
C ILE A 265 -24.25 3.86 -0.59
N LYS A 266 -22.98 3.46 -0.66
CA LYS A 266 -21.86 4.26 -0.14
C LYS A 266 -21.42 5.38 -1.08
N PHE A 267 -21.35 5.11 -2.39
CA PHE A 267 -20.67 6.01 -3.34
C PHE A 267 -21.57 6.60 -4.43
N MET A 268 -22.72 6.00 -4.72
CA MET A 268 -23.58 6.43 -5.83
C MET A 268 -24.84 7.19 -5.38
N THR A 269 -24.84 7.76 -4.17
CA THR A 269 -26.01 8.45 -3.58
C THR A 269 -26.54 9.63 -4.40
N LYS A 270 -25.68 10.25 -5.22
CA LYS A 270 -26.05 11.37 -6.11
C LYS A 270 -26.52 10.94 -7.49
N ILE A 271 -26.43 9.65 -7.83
CA ILE A 271 -26.81 9.13 -9.14
C ILE A 271 -28.27 8.64 -9.07
N GLY A 272 -29.10 9.12 -10.00
CA GLY A 272 -30.51 8.75 -10.06
C GLY A 272 -30.72 7.28 -10.41
N PHE A 273 -31.89 6.76 -10.04
CA PHE A 273 -32.33 5.44 -10.53
C PHE A 273 -32.60 5.49 -12.02
N CYS A 274 -32.30 4.40 -12.72
CA CYS A 274 -32.69 4.28 -14.12
C CYS A 274 -34.20 4.42 -14.22
N LYS A 275 -34.67 5.31 -15.09
CA LYS A 275 -36.07 5.32 -15.52
C LYS A 275 -36.30 3.96 -16.18
N GLY A 276 -36.89 3.03 -15.43
CA GLY A 276 -37.33 1.78 -16.03
C GLY A 276 -38.17 2.18 -17.24
N SER A 277 -37.91 1.57 -18.40
CA SER A 277 -38.96 1.46 -19.40
C SER A 277 -40.12 0.82 -18.65
N THR A 278 -41.07 1.62 -18.19
CA THR A 278 -42.36 1.18 -17.67
C THR A 278 -43.07 0.54 -18.86
N ARG A 279 -42.62 -0.66 -19.22
CA ARG A 279 -43.25 -1.52 -20.19
C ARG A 279 -44.47 -2.07 -19.48
N SER A 280 -45.54 -1.28 -19.53
CA SER A 280 -46.91 -1.77 -19.53
C SER A 280 -47.45 -2.49 -18.28
N ASP A 281 -47.05 -2.10 -17.06
CA ASP A 281 -47.84 -2.48 -15.85
C ASP A 281 -49.16 -1.69 -15.74
N ILE A 282 -49.49 -0.85 -16.73
CA ILE A 282 -50.80 -0.21 -16.85
C ILE A 282 -51.89 -1.21 -17.31
N HIS A 283 -51.54 -2.40 -17.81
CA HIS A 283 -52.57 -3.39 -18.19
C HIS A 283 -53.17 -4.16 -17.00
N ILE A 284 -52.46 -4.32 -15.88
CA ILE A 284 -53.01 -5.03 -14.72
C ILE A 284 -53.99 -4.14 -13.94
N LEU A 285 -53.73 -2.83 -13.83
CA LEU A 285 -54.70 -1.91 -13.20
C LEU A 285 -55.97 -1.71 -14.05
N LYS A 286 -55.89 -1.76 -15.38
CA LYS A 286 -57.09 -1.74 -16.24
C LYS A 286 -57.94 -3.01 -16.10
N LEU A 287 -57.31 -4.18 -15.95
CA LEU A 287 -58.08 -5.43 -15.73
C LEU A 287 -58.76 -5.45 -14.35
N ILE A 288 -58.13 -4.93 -13.31
CA ILE A 288 -58.74 -4.86 -11.97
C ILE A 288 -59.92 -3.87 -11.92
N ILE A 289 -59.83 -2.73 -12.61
CA ILE A 289 -60.96 -1.78 -12.69
C ILE A 289 -62.13 -2.37 -13.49
N VAL A 290 -61.88 -3.10 -14.58
CA VAL A 290 -62.94 -3.79 -15.33
C VAL A 290 -63.58 -4.90 -14.49
N TYR A 291 -62.80 -5.69 -13.74
CA TYR A 291 -63.33 -6.74 -12.87
C TYR A 291 -64.17 -6.18 -11.71
N LEU A 292 -63.76 -5.05 -11.12
CA LEU A 292 -64.54 -4.38 -10.07
C LEU A 292 -65.83 -3.75 -10.61
N CYS A 293 -65.86 -3.25 -11.85
CA CYS A 293 -67.10 -2.75 -12.47
C CYS A 293 -68.12 -3.85 -12.76
N ILE A 294 -67.67 -5.05 -13.16
CA ILE A 294 -68.58 -6.18 -13.43
C ILE A 294 -69.21 -6.70 -12.12
N ILE A 295 -68.45 -6.79 -11.03
CA ILE A 295 -69.00 -7.26 -9.75
C ILE A 295 -70.02 -6.28 -9.15
N PHE A 296 -69.86 -4.96 -9.39
CA PHE A 296 -70.81 -3.97 -8.86
C PHE A 296 -72.09 -3.80 -9.68
N THR A 297 -72.19 -4.37 -10.89
CA THR A 297 -73.41 -4.29 -11.70
C THR A 297 -74.38 -5.45 -11.50
N GLU A 298 -74.00 -6.50 -10.75
CA GLU A 298 -74.90 -7.62 -10.40
C GLU A 298 -75.48 -7.57 -8.97
N ILE A 299 -75.18 -6.52 -8.19
CA ILE A 299 -75.61 -6.41 -6.77
C ILE A 299 -76.64 -5.29 -6.54
N TYR A 300 -77.20 -4.69 -7.59
CA TYR A 300 -78.32 -3.73 -7.48
C TYR A 300 -79.46 -4.03 -8.44
#